data_AF-A0A958KJ69-F1
#
_entry.id   AF-A0A958KJ69-F1
#
_cell.length_a   1.000
_cell.length_b   1.000
_cell.length_c   1.000
_cell.angle_alpha   90.00
_cell.angle_beta   90.00
_cell.angle_gamma   90.00
#
_symmetry.space_group_name_H-M   'P 1'
#
loop_
_entity.id
_entity.type
_entity.pdbx_description
1 polymer ?
#
loop_
_entity_poly.entity_id
_entity_poly.type
_entity_poly.pdbx_seq_one_letter_code
_entity_poly.pdbx_strand_id
1 'polypeptide(L)'
;MSLEQTESQSNGSERALWWGMQLIFIIVGGFFFKVIYEVSIDFDADFYQRHILFINAVMRQKFLNCSLIMLLPFIVFFRRLSWQCSGEERILRIFAFSSALLIAWQLATLDYNYYYDTWHGWDRLLIIGAAIGVWFHPVCLPLLILQSYLYSRQLNYPLGGFDWTDKQIFLDLLIYAQLGLLLRIFVRVRAATILYMLVLIFNANYFFAGVQKLQLSPSGYEWVTENQVVNLVLASYHNGWLRSADGPVLSWLLDFAAAYPILLTLPTILIEVGSALVFLNSRLFRTIMLLHVLLHAVIMLSSGVFFWKWSILNIVLYLLVLPSRVGQLREMFSRRAFYTSLPLFMLCPLLFAPVPLGWFDTTYVPIVRAYAVDDDGAEAELEGFYFGPYNILFQQSRFYYLSHSNYIVGTYGGTDNYFLFKKLQEELSAAEVRSLQSRVGRPVYNQSSREAFEGFIRRFVSNANRAAAGGKAPALPQIFSAPYHIYSFAVGKKYDGHGPVGSVRVRSLIFFRDQLLEDVPLIEVDIQKENDGTGG
;
A
#
# COMPACT_ATOMS: atom_id res chain seq x y z
N MET A 1 22.19 -18.80 51.50
CA MET A 1 21.59 -17.71 50.69
C MET A 1 22.39 -17.63 49.40
N SER A 2 21.78 -18.02 48.28
CA SER A 2 22.45 -18.16 47.00
C SER A 2 22.68 -16.79 46.34
N LEU A 3 23.82 -16.65 45.64
CA LEU A 3 24.21 -15.48 44.84
C LEU A 3 23.15 -15.05 43.80
N GLU A 4 22.18 -15.91 43.46
CA GLU A 4 21.05 -15.59 42.58
C GLU A 4 20.03 -14.64 43.20
N GLN A 5 19.92 -14.55 44.54
CA GLN A 5 18.95 -13.64 45.17
C GLN A 5 19.44 -12.18 45.23
N THR A 6 20.75 -11.94 45.23
CA THR A 6 21.32 -10.58 45.27
C THR A 6 21.33 -9.87 43.91
N GLU A 7 21.33 -10.60 42.79
CA GLU A 7 21.19 -9.98 41.44
C GLU A 7 19.76 -9.51 41.13
N SER A 8 18.77 -9.92 41.93
CA SER A 8 17.36 -9.67 41.65
C SER A 8 16.90 -8.23 41.93
N GLN A 9 17.62 -7.43 42.74
CA GLN A 9 17.09 -6.15 43.23
C GLN A 9 17.84 -4.89 42.74
N SER A 10 19.11 -4.96 42.34
CA SER A 10 19.87 -3.76 41.89
C SER A 10 19.81 -3.49 40.38
N ASN A 11 19.24 -4.39 39.56
CA ASN A 11 19.43 -4.36 38.09
C ASN A 11 18.23 -3.86 37.26
N GLY A 12 17.20 -3.31 37.90
CA GLY A 12 15.97 -2.89 37.20
C GLY A 12 16.15 -1.68 36.28
N SER A 13 16.84 -0.65 36.75
CA SER A 13 17.09 0.60 36.02
C SER A 13 18.08 0.40 34.87
N GLU A 14 19.18 -0.33 35.11
CA GLU A 14 20.17 -0.64 34.06
C GLU A 14 19.56 -1.45 32.92
N ARG A 15 18.77 -2.49 33.24
CA ARG A 15 18.07 -3.28 32.21
C ARG A 15 17.11 -2.42 31.38
N ALA A 16 16.41 -1.47 32.01
CA ALA A 16 15.52 -0.56 31.30
C ALA A 16 16.29 0.40 30.37
N LEU A 17 17.43 0.92 30.82
CA LEU A 17 18.30 1.79 30.01
C LEU A 17 18.84 1.05 28.78
N TRP A 18 19.40 -0.16 28.99
CA TRP A 18 19.89 -0.99 27.89
C TRP A 18 18.79 -1.34 26.89
N TRP A 19 17.60 -1.65 27.37
CA TRP A 19 16.45 -1.93 26.51
C TRP A 19 16.04 -0.70 25.67
N GLY A 20 16.02 0.49 26.28
CA GLY A 20 15.76 1.75 25.57
C GLY A 20 16.81 2.04 24.49
N MET A 21 18.10 1.85 24.80
CA MET A 21 19.18 2.04 23.82
C MET A 21 19.09 1.07 22.63
N GLN A 22 18.74 -0.20 22.89
CA GLN A 22 18.52 -1.18 21.81
C GLN A 22 17.38 -0.74 20.89
N LEU A 23 16.27 -0.24 21.44
CA LEU A 23 15.15 0.25 20.65
C LEU A 23 15.56 1.46 19.79
N ILE A 24 16.25 2.43 20.37
CA ILE A 24 16.72 3.62 19.62
C ILE A 24 17.62 3.19 18.46
N PHE A 25 18.57 2.28 18.69
CA PHE A 25 19.45 1.80 17.64
C PHE A 25 18.68 1.07 16.53
N ILE A 26 17.75 0.18 16.89
CA ILE A 26 16.89 -0.51 15.91
C ILE A 26 16.13 0.51 15.06
N ILE A 27 15.56 1.53 15.69
CA ILE A 27 14.73 2.49 14.98
C ILE A 27 15.57 3.33 14.01
N VAL A 28 16.64 3.96 14.52
CA VAL A 28 17.54 4.82 13.73
C VAL A 28 18.25 4.02 12.65
N GLY A 29 18.80 2.84 12.99
CA GLY A 29 19.46 1.97 12.04
C GLY A 29 18.52 1.50 10.93
N GLY A 30 17.24 1.27 11.23
CA GLY A 30 16.30 0.77 10.24
C GLY A 30 15.95 1.82 9.19
N PHE A 31 15.91 3.10 9.60
CA PHE A 31 15.80 4.22 8.66
C PHE A 31 16.99 4.26 7.70
N PHE A 32 18.23 4.15 8.22
CA PHE A 32 19.42 4.08 7.36
C PHE A 32 19.42 2.86 6.42
N PHE A 33 18.97 1.70 6.90
CA PHE A 33 18.84 0.50 6.09
C PHE A 33 17.83 0.69 4.96
N LYS A 34 16.67 1.30 5.24
CA LYS A 34 15.67 1.66 4.22
C LYS A 34 16.26 2.56 3.14
N VAL A 35 17.03 3.59 3.53
CA VAL A 35 17.72 4.47 2.58
C VAL A 35 18.74 3.69 1.74
N ILE A 36 19.52 2.77 2.32
CA ILE A 36 20.46 1.92 1.56
C ILE A 36 19.71 1.09 0.51
N TYR A 37 18.57 0.49 0.87
CA TYR A 37 17.73 -0.27 -0.06
C TYR A 37 17.23 0.61 -1.21
N GLU A 38 16.67 1.78 -0.90
CA GLU A 38 16.14 2.70 -1.90
C GLU A 38 17.22 3.26 -2.84
N VAL A 39 18.39 3.60 -2.29
CA VAL A 39 19.53 4.07 -3.09
C VAL A 39 20.09 2.97 -3.98
N SER A 40 20.02 1.69 -3.56
CA SER A 40 20.58 0.57 -4.32
C SER A 40 19.86 0.28 -5.64
N ILE A 41 18.59 0.69 -5.78
CA ILE A 41 17.68 0.33 -6.89
C ILE A 41 17.33 1.52 -7.81
N ASP A 42 18.14 2.56 -7.77
CA ASP A 42 18.00 3.74 -8.62
C ASP A 42 18.45 3.43 -10.05
N PHE A 43 17.53 2.85 -10.83
CA PHE A 43 17.71 2.46 -12.22
C PHE A 43 16.75 3.23 -13.13
N ASP A 44 17.18 3.47 -14.36
CA ASP A 44 16.37 4.04 -15.44
C ASP A 44 15.28 3.06 -15.94
N ALA A 45 14.37 3.57 -16.78
CA ALA A 45 13.29 2.75 -17.35
C ALA A 45 13.82 1.62 -18.25
N ASP A 46 14.94 1.84 -18.95
CA ASP A 46 15.52 0.86 -19.88
C ASP A 46 16.07 -0.38 -19.16
N PHE A 47 16.54 -0.22 -17.92
CA PHE A 47 16.93 -1.33 -17.07
C PHE A 47 15.82 -2.38 -16.91
N TYR A 48 14.56 -1.94 -16.78
CA TYR A 48 13.43 -2.83 -16.52
C TYR A 48 12.96 -3.60 -17.75
N GLN A 49 13.49 -3.31 -18.94
CA GLN A 49 13.22 -4.10 -20.15
C GLN A 49 13.95 -5.46 -20.16
N ARG A 50 14.85 -5.70 -19.19
CA ARG A 50 15.64 -6.94 -19.10
C ARG A 50 14.79 -8.11 -18.59
N HIS A 51 14.97 -9.30 -19.17
CA HIS A 51 14.24 -10.50 -18.75
C HIS A 51 14.51 -10.95 -17.32
N ILE A 52 15.73 -10.75 -16.81
CA ILE A 52 16.15 -11.13 -15.44
C ILE A 52 16.73 -9.90 -14.75
N LEU A 53 15.91 -9.22 -13.95
CA LEU A 53 16.29 -7.96 -13.31
C LEU A 53 17.43 -8.16 -12.31
N PHE A 54 17.35 -9.20 -11.47
CA PHE A 54 18.35 -9.43 -10.42
C PHE A 54 19.78 -9.59 -10.96
N ILE A 55 19.98 -10.41 -11.99
CA ILE A 55 21.31 -10.62 -12.58
C ILE A 55 21.85 -9.30 -13.15
N ASN A 56 21.01 -8.56 -13.86
CA ASN A 56 21.41 -7.27 -14.42
C ASN A 56 21.71 -6.24 -13.32
N ALA A 57 21.00 -6.28 -12.19
CA ALA A 57 21.27 -5.42 -11.04
C ALA A 57 22.61 -5.76 -10.38
N VAL A 58 22.93 -7.05 -10.19
CA VAL A 58 24.21 -7.51 -9.60
C VAL A 58 25.41 -7.07 -10.44
N MET A 59 25.25 -6.90 -11.76
CA MET A 59 26.31 -6.37 -12.63
C MET A 59 26.56 -4.87 -12.44
N ARG A 60 25.70 -4.15 -11.70
CA ARG A 60 25.88 -2.73 -11.37
C ARG A 60 26.60 -2.60 -10.04
N GLN A 61 27.77 -1.95 -10.05
CA GLN A 61 28.63 -1.80 -8.87
C GLN A 61 27.90 -1.24 -7.64
N LYS A 62 27.02 -0.24 -7.83
CA LYS A 62 26.23 0.38 -6.75
C LYS A 62 25.35 -0.66 -6.04
N PHE A 63 24.55 -1.41 -6.81
CA PHE A 63 23.67 -2.45 -6.27
C PHE A 63 24.46 -3.60 -5.65
N LEU A 64 25.56 -4.04 -6.27
CA LEU A 64 26.42 -5.08 -5.73
C LEU A 64 27.01 -4.67 -4.36
N ASN A 65 27.57 -3.47 -4.26
CA ASN A 65 28.15 -2.97 -3.01
C ASN A 65 27.11 -2.89 -1.89
N CYS A 66 25.94 -2.31 -2.17
CA CYS A 66 24.84 -2.26 -1.21
C CYS A 66 24.36 -3.67 -0.81
N SER A 67 24.23 -4.58 -1.78
CA SER A 67 23.83 -5.96 -1.52
C SER A 67 24.83 -6.70 -0.63
N LEU A 68 26.13 -6.51 -0.87
CA LEU A 68 27.19 -7.10 -0.05
C LEU A 68 27.15 -6.58 1.39
N ILE A 69 26.97 -5.27 1.59
CA ILE A 69 26.82 -4.67 2.94
C ILE A 69 25.67 -5.34 3.70
N MET A 70 24.57 -5.65 3.02
CA MET A 70 23.35 -6.18 3.64
C MET A 70 23.38 -7.71 3.82
N LEU A 71 24.01 -8.44 2.90
CA LEU A 71 24.07 -9.91 2.90
C LEU A 71 25.27 -10.48 3.66
N LEU A 72 26.45 -9.85 3.57
CA LEU A 72 27.69 -10.41 4.10
C LEU A 72 27.62 -10.70 5.61
N PRO A 73 27.06 -9.83 6.47
CA PRO A 73 26.94 -10.16 7.89
C PRO A 73 26.06 -11.39 8.14
N PHE A 74 25.00 -11.59 7.35
CA PHE A 74 24.14 -12.78 7.49
C PHE A 74 24.83 -14.07 7.04
N ILE A 75 25.72 -13.98 6.06
CA ILE A 75 26.52 -15.11 5.58
C ILE A 75 27.61 -15.46 6.60
N VAL A 76 28.38 -14.47 7.05
CA VAL A 76 29.48 -14.65 8.02
C VAL A 76 28.96 -15.16 9.36
N PHE A 77 27.82 -14.64 9.83
CA PHE A 77 27.23 -15.01 11.12
C PHE A 77 26.03 -15.95 10.98
N PHE A 78 25.95 -16.75 9.90
CA PHE A 78 24.81 -17.62 9.58
C PHE A 78 24.33 -18.44 10.78
N ARG A 79 25.23 -19.19 11.43
CA ARG A 79 24.88 -20.04 12.59
C ARG A 79 24.36 -19.25 13.79
N ARG A 80 24.85 -18.03 14.01
CA ARG A 80 24.46 -17.20 15.16
C ARG A 80 23.10 -16.54 14.97
N LEU A 81 22.70 -16.32 13.71
CA LEU A 81 21.45 -15.66 13.35
C LEU A 81 20.30 -16.64 13.13
N SER A 82 20.55 -17.95 13.12
CA SER A 82 19.53 -18.96 12.86
C SER A 82 18.32 -18.86 13.80
N TRP A 83 17.14 -19.20 13.27
CA TRP A 83 15.93 -19.29 14.09
C TRP A 83 16.08 -20.35 15.17
N GLN A 84 15.91 -19.98 16.42
CA GLN A 84 15.78 -20.98 17.48
C GLN A 84 14.35 -21.54 17.48
N CYS A 85 14.19 -22.83 17.77
CA CYS A 85 12.88 -23.51 17.68
C CYS A 85 11.97 -23.30 18.90
N SER A 86 12.37 -22.50 19.89
CA SER A 86 11.67 -22.37 21.17
C SER A 86 11.24 -20.94 21.49
N GLY A 87 10.10 -20.81 22.16
CA GLY A 87 9.66 -19.57 22.81
C GLY A 87 9.41 -18.40 21.84
N GLU A 88 9.89 -17.22 22.25
CA GLU A 88 9.76 -15.94 21.53
C GLU A 88 10.30 -15.99 20.09
N GLU A 89 11.35 -16.77 19.83
CA GLU A 89 11.99 -16.89 18.50
C GLU A 89 11.06 -17.52 17.48
N ARG A 90 10.27 -18.51 17.89
CA ARG A 90 9.26 -19.13 17.01
C ARG A 90 8.19 -18.11 16.63
N ILE A 91 7.80 -17.22 17.55
CA ILE A 91 6.80 -16.17 17.30
C ILE A 91 7.35 -15.14 16.32
N LEU A 92 8.59 -14.66 16.55
CA LEU A 92 9.27 -13.75 15.64
C LEU A 92 9.41 -14.35 14.23
N ARG A 93 9.78 -15.63 14.13
CA ARG A 93 9.87 -16.36 12.86
C ARG A 93 8.53 -16.41 12.12
N ILE A 94 7.44 -16.75 12.82
CA ILE A 94 6.11 -16.79 12.19
C ILE A 94 5.70 -15.40 11.72
N PHE A 95 5.96 -14.36 12.51
CA PHE A 95 5.65 -12.98 12.14
C PHE A 95 6.42 -12.55 10.88
N ALA A 96 7.75 -12.68 10.90
CA ALA A 96 8.60 -12.33 9.75
C ALA A 96 8.26 -13.15 8.50
N PHE A 97 8.02 -14.45 8.65
CA PHE A 97 7.63 -15.31 7.53
C PHE A 97 6.26 -14.93 6.97
N SER A 98 5.29 -14.57 7.81
CA SER A 98 3.96 -14.13 7.34
C SER A 98 4.07 -12.85 6.51
N SER A 99 4.84 -11.86 6.96
CA SER A 99 5.10 -10.64 6.19
C SER A 99 5.84 -10.93 4.88
N ALA A 100 6.84 -11.83 4.90
CA ALA A 100 7.56 -12.27 3.71
C ALA A 100 6.63 -12.95 2.70
N LEU A 101 5.75 -13.83 3.18
CA LEU A 101 4.80 -14.57 2.34
C LEU A 101 3.76 -13.64 1.70
N LEU A 102 3.24 -12.64 2.43
CA LEU A 102 2.28 -11.67 1.90
C LEU A 102 2.88 -10.85 0.75
N ILE A 103 4.12 -10.37 0.92
CA ILE A 103 4.83 -9.64 -0.14
C ILE A 103 5.16 -10.55 -1.31
N ALA A 104 5.68 -11.76 -1.05
CA ALA A 104 6.01 -12.70 -2.10
C ALA A 104 4.78 -13.12 -2.90
N TRP A 105 3.65 -13.36 -2.25
CA TRP A 105 2.40 -13.70 -2.93
C TRP A 105 1.95 -12.56 -3.85
N GLN A 106 1.90 -11.33 -3.34
CA GLN A 106 1.53 -10.16 -4.15
C GLN A 106 2.44 -9.97 -5.37
N LEU A 107 3.76 -10.05 -5.19
CA LEU A 107 4.72 -9.74 -6.25
C LEU A 107 4.88 -10.88 -7.24
N ALA A 108 4.86 -12.13 -6.78
CA ALA A 108 4.98 -13.28 -7.67
C ALA A 108 3.74 -13.49 -8.54
N THR A 109 2.60 -12.93 -8.15
CA THR A 109 1.32 -13.08 -8.84
C THR A 109 0.83 -11.82 -9.56
N LEU A 110 1.69 -10.82 -9.71
CA LEU A 110 1.39 -9.67 -10.58
C LEU A 110 0.99 -10.14 -11.99
N ASP A 111 0.15 -9.37 -12.66
CA ASP A 111 -0.22 -9.65 -14.04
C ASP A 111 1.00 -9.58 -14.98
N TYR A 112 0.83 -10.04 -16.23
CA TYR A 112 1.84 -9.89 -17.26
C TYR A 112 2.08 -8.40 -17.52
N ASN A 113 3.35 -7.98 -17.59
CA ASN A 113 3.65 -6.57 -17.82
C ASN A 113 3.72 -6.30 -19.33
N TYR A 114 2.57 -5.90 -19.91
CA TYR A 114 2.50 -5.55 -21.33
C TYR A 114 3.32 -4.31 -21.68
N TYR A 115 3.66 -3.42 -20.75
CA TYR A 115 4.53 -2.29 -21.07
C TYR A 115 5.95 -2.78 -21.42
N TYR A 116 6.55 -3.63 -20.60
CA TYR A 116 7.88 -4.20 -20.89
C TYR A 116 7.85 -5.45 -21.79
N ASP A 117 6.66 -5.97 -22.10
CA ASP A 117 6.45 -7.24 -22.80
C ASP A 117 7.22 -8.41 -22.16
N THR A 118 7.10 -8.53 -20.83
CA THR A 118 7.78 -9.58 -20.08
C THR A 118 7.03 -9.94 -18.81
N TRP A 119 7.15 -11.21 -18.42
CA TRP A 119 6.60 -11.74 -17.18
C TRP A 119 7.59 -11.66 -16.00
N HIS A 120 8.89 -11.54 -16.29
CA HIS A 120 9.98 -11.62 -15.31
C HIS A 120 9.92 -12.88 -14.41
N GLY A 121 9.70 -14.05 -15.02
CA GLY A 121 9.48 -15.30 -14.29
C GLY A 121 10.60 -15.67 -13.30
N TRP A 122 11.87 -15.46 -13.67
CA TRP A 122 13.02 -15.76 -12.81
C TRP A 122 13.06 -14.89 -11.55
N ASP A 123 12.74 -13.60 -11.69
CA ASP A 123 12.66 -12.67 -10.57
C ASP A 123 11.55 -13.07 -9.58
N ARG A 124 10.40 -13.56 -10.09
CA ARG A 124 9.30 -14.09 -9.26
C ARG A 124 9.69 -15.37 -8.53
N LEU A 125 10.37 -16.31 -9.21
CA LEU A 125 10.88 -17.53 -8.60
C LEU A 125 11.89 -17.21 -7.49
N LEU A 126 12.75 -16.21 -7.69
CA LEU A 126 13.68 -15.74 -6.66
C LEU A 126 12.94 -15.18 -5.44
N ILE A 127 11.88 -14.38 -5.65
CA ILE A 127 11.03 -13.85 -4.56
C ILE A 127 10.38 -14.99 -3.77
N ILE A 128 9.75 -15.95 -4.46
CA ILE A 128 9.12 -17.12 -3.82
C ILE A 128 10.16 -17.94 -3.04
N GLY A 129 11.28 -18.27 -3.69
CA GLY A 129 12.36 -19.05 -3.09
C GLY A 129 12.96 -18.37 -1.86
N ALA A 130 13.19 -17.05 -1.93
CA ALA A 130 13.68 -16.27 -0.81
C ALA A 130 12.65 -16.21 0.34
N ALA A 131 11.36 -16.03 0.06
CA ALA A 131 10.32 -16.02 1.08
C ALA A 131 10.15 -17.37 1.78
N ILE A 132 10.17 -18.49 1.02
CA ILE A 132 10.23 -19.84 1.59
C ILE A 132 11.52 -20.01 2.43
N GLY A 133 12.64 -19.52 1.91
CA GLY A 133 13.93 -19.50 2.60
C GLY A 133 13.89 -18.80 3.96
N VAL A 134 13.12 -17.71 4.10
CA VAL A 134 12.94 -17.00 5.38
C VAL A 134 12.38 -17.91 6.47
N TRP A 135 11.53 -18.90 6.15
CA TRP A 135 11.06 -19.87 7.14
C TRP A 135 12.19 -20.72 7.71
N PHE A 136 13.14 -21.10 6.86
CA PHE A 136 14.26 -21.96 7.24
C PHE A 136 15.40 -21.15 7.88
N HIS A 137 15.70 -19.97 7.36
CA HIS A 137 16.82 -19.16 7.83
C HIS A 137 16.65 -17.65 7.53
N PRO A 138 17.00 -16.76 8.47
CA PRO A 138 16.87 -15.32 8.23
C PRO A 138 17.90 -14.72 7.24
N VAL A 139 18.90 -15.48 6.78
CA VAL A 139 19.82 -15.06 5.69
C VAL A 139 19.07 -14.72 4.41
N CYS A 140 17.86 -15.25 4.23
CA CYS A 140 17.03 -14.97 3.07
C CYS A 140 16.28 -13.63 3.16
N LEU A 141 16.24 -12.98 4.34
CA LEU A 141 15.58 -11.68 4.51
C LEU A 141 16.18 -10.58 3.63
N PRO A 142 17.51 -10.32 3.63
CA PRO A 142 18.06 -9.24 2.82
C PRO A 142 17.87 -9.51 1.32
N LEU A 143 17.99 -10.77 0.89
CA LEU A 143 17.76 -11.16 -0.50
C LEU A 143 16.30 -10.91 -0.93
N LEU A 144 15.34 -11.31 -0.10
CA LEU A 144 13.92 -11.06 -0.35
C LEU A 144 13.62 -9.56 -0.43
N ILE A 145 14.16 -8.76 0.50
CA ILE A 145 13.92 -7.32 0.55
C ILE A 145 14.52 -6.64 -0.69
N LEU A 146 15.80 -6.91 -1.01
CA LEU A 146 16.47 -6.39 -2.22
C LEU A 146 15.65 -6.69 -3.47
N GLN A 147 15.27 -7.96 -3.64
CA GLN A 147 14.55 -8.39 -4.82
C GLN A 147 13.13 -7.82 -4.89
N SER A 148 12.42 -7.72 -3.77
CA SER A 148 11.08 -7.15 -3.72
C SER A 148 11.07 -5.67 -4.10
N TYR A 149 12.06 -4.93 -3.61
CA TYR A 149 12.28 -3.52 -3.96
C TYR A 149 12.61 -3.35 -5.44
N LEU A 150 13.60 -4.10 -5.93
CA LEU A 150 13.99 -4.10 -7.34
C LEU A 150 12.79 -4.39 -8.25
N TYR A 151 12.07 -5.47 -7.95
CA TYR A 151 10.96 -5.93 -8.76
C TYR A 151 9.81 -4.93 -8.78
N SER A 152 9.45 -4.36 -7.64
CA SER A 152 8.29 -3.46 -7.52
C SER A 152 8.58 -2.06 -8.07
N ARG A 153 9.85 -1.62 -8.11
CA ARG A 153 10.22 -0.30 -8.67
C ARG A 153 9.91 -0.15 -10.15
N GLN A 154 9.82 -1.26 -10.91
CA GLN A 154 9.43 -1.23 -12.32
C GLN A 154 8.07 -0.53 -12.54
N LEU A 155 7.17 -0.62 -11.55
CA LEU A 155 5.80 -0.11 -11.61
C LEU A 155 5.72 1.42 -11.48
N ASN A 156 6.82 2.07 -11.10
CA ASN A 156 6.92 3.53 -11.12
C ASN A 156 7.19 4.08 -12.52
N TYR A 157 7.57 3.24 -13.49
CA TYR A 157 7.92 3.71 -14.83
C TYR A 157 6.88 3.25 -15.86
N PRO A 158 6.54 4.10 -16.85
CA PRO A 158 6.98 5.49 -17.03
C PRO A 158 6.06 6.50 -16.31
N LEU A 159 4.93 6.05 -15.75
CA LEU A 159 3.85 6.92 -15.28
C LEU A 159 4.15 7.66 -13.98
N GLY A 160 5.08 7.16 -13.17
CA GLY A 160 5.30 7.62 -11.80
C GLY A 160 4.13 7.28 -10.87
N GLY A 161 4.24 7.74 -9.62
CA GLY A 161 3.12 7.80 -8.69
C GLY A 161 2.54 6.46 -8.22
N PHE A 162 3.20 5.33 -8.48
CA PHE A 162 2.72 4.03 -8.02
C PHE A 162 2.67 4.02 -6.49
N ASP A 163 1.51 3.67 -5.95
CA ASP A 163 1.28 3.73 -4.51
C ASP A 163 1.84 2.48 -3.82
N TRP A 164 2.74 2.73 -2.86
CA TRP A 164 3.37 1.68 -2.05
C TRP A 164 2.69 1.49 -0.70
N THR A 165 1.66 2.27 -0.39
CA THR A 165 1.00 2.29 0.93
C THR A 165 0.63 0.89 1.43
N ASP A 166 0.13 0.02 0.55
CA ASP A 166 -0.31 -1.34 0.91
C ASP A 166 0.82 -2.38 1.01
N LYS A 167 2.05 -2.05 0.56
CA LYS A 167 3.20 -2.98 0.51
C LYS A 167 4.36 -2.52 1.40
N GLN A 168 4.58 -1.21 1.50
CA GLN A 168 5.72 -0.59 2.16
C GLN A 168 5.83 -1.04 3.61
N ILE A 169 4.72 -1.12 4.34
CA ILE A 169 4.73 -1.53 5.74
C ILE A 169 5.33 -2.92 5.93
N PHE A 170 5.05 -3.87 5.04
CA PHE A 170 5.56 -5.23 5.17
C PHE A 170 7.06 -5.29 4.88
N LEU A 171 7.53 -4.51 3.90
CA LEU A 171 8.97 -4.36 3.63
C LEU A 171 9.67 -3.69 4.80
N ASP A 172 9.10 -2.62 5.35
CA ASP A 172 9.62 -1.95 6.54
C ASP A 172 9.71 -2.95 7.70
N LEU A 173 8.65 -3.71 8.01
CA LEU A 173 8.68 -4.75 9.04
C LEU A 173 9.80 -5.78 8.82
N LEU A 174 10.06 -6.19 7.57
CA LEU A 174 11.14 -7.12 7.26
C LEU A 174 12.53 -6.48 7.43
N ILE A 175 12.71 -5.21 7.04
CA ILE A 175 13.94 -4.43 7.26
C ILE A 175 14.24 -4.31 8.75
N TYR A 176 13.23 -3.97 9.53
CA TYR A 176 13.35 -3.81 10.98
C TYR A 176 13.60 -5.15 11.70
N ALA A 177 13.02 -6.25 11.20
CA ALA A 177 13.34 -7.60 11.68
C ALA A 177 14.79 -7.97 11.34
N GLN A 178 15.24 -7.70 10.11
CA GLN A 178 16.62 -7.92 9.66
C GLN A 178 17.61 -7.18 10.57
N LEU A 179 17.38 -5.90 10.84
CA LEU A 179 18.27 -5.11 11.70
C LEU A 179 18.28 -5.61 13.15
N GLY A 180 17.12 -5.93 13.71
CA GLY A 180 17.03 -6.51 15.05
C GLY A 180 17.84 -7.81 15.17
N LEU A 181 17.86 -8.62 14.12
CA LEU A 181 18.69 -9.83 14.05
C LEU A 181 20.17 -9.49 13.91
N LEU A 182 20.56 -8.54 13.07
CA LEU A 182 21.97 -8.11 12.94
C LEU A 182 22.54 -7.60 14.25
N LEU A 183 21.75 -6.85 15.02
CA LEU A 183 22.16 -6.38 16.34
C LEU A 183 22.54 -7.51 17.30
N ARG A 184 21.97 -8.71 17.14
CA ARG A 184 22.32 -9.88 17.95
C ARG A 184 23.77 -10.32 17.80
N ILE A 185 24.44 -9.91 16.72
CA ILE A 185 25.87 -10.15 16.51
C ILE A 185 26.68 -9.35 17.54
N PHE A 186 26.24 -8.14 17.86
CA PHE A 186 27.00 -7.20 18.70
C PHE A 186 26.51 -7.18 20.14
N VAL A 187 25.21 -7.29 20.36
CA VAL A 187 24.58 -7.18 21.70
C VAL A 187 23.51 -8.24 21.89
N ARG A 188 23.17 -8.57 23.14
CA ARG A 188 22.10 -9.55 23.42
C ARG A 188 20.72 -8.89 23.25
N VAL A 189 20.09 -9.10 22.09
CA VAL A 189 18.71 -8.64 21.81
C VAL A 189 17.74 -9.82 21.85
N ARG A 190 16.73 -9.74 22.72
CA ARG A 190 15.65 -10.75 22.82
C ARG A 190 14.69 -10.66 21.64
N ALA A 191 14.10 -11.79 21.24
CA ALA A 191 13.05 -11.80 20.20
C ALA A 191 11.84 -10.95 20.60
N ALA A 192 11.44 -10.94 21.88
CA ALA A 192 10.38 -10.06 22.36
C ALA A 192 10.66 -8.57 22.11
N THR A 193 11.92 -8.11 22.21
CA THR A 193 12.28 -6.70 21.91
C THR A 193 12.08 -6.37 20.44
N ILE A 194 12.51 -7.27 19.54
CA ILE A 194 12.32 -7.10 18.10
C ILE A 194 10.83 -7.11 17.78
N LEU A 195 10.08 -8.10 18.29
CA LEU A 195 8.64 -8.21 18.06
C LEU A 195 7.86 -7.02 18.62
N TYR A 196 8.23 -6.51 19.78
CA TYR A 196 7.66 -5.28 20.35
C TYR A 196 7.79 -4.10 19.40
N MET A 197 8.98 -3.89 18.84
CA MET A 197 9.24 -2.81 17.89
C MET A 197 8.47 -3.02 16.58
N LEU A 198 8.42 -4.24 16.04
CA LEU A 198 7.63 -4.56 14.84
C LEU A 198 6.13 -4.30 15.04
N VAL A 199 5.58 -4.71 16.18
CA VAL A 199 4.18 -4.43 16.55
C VAL A 199 3.94 -2.93 16.70
N LEU A 200 4.90 -2.19 17.25
CA LEU A 200 4.81 -0.74 17.39
C LEU A 200 4.74 -0.05 16.03
N ILE A 201 5.65 -0.37 15.11
CA ILE A 201 5.66 0.18 13.74
C ILE A 201 4.35 -0.13 13.01
N PHE A 202 3.88 -1.38 13.11
CA PHE A 202 2.63 -1.79 12.48
C PHE A 202 1.43 -0.99 13.02
N ASN A 203 1.33 -0.85 14.34
CA ASN A 203 0.24 -0.11 14.97
C ASN A 203 0.37 1.42 14.83
N ALA A 204 1.58 1.93 14.58
CA ALA A 204 1.78 3.36 14.35
C ALA A 204 1.05 3.83 13.09
N ASN A 205 0.94 2.98 12.06
CA ASN A 205 0.22 3.34 10.84
C ASN A 205 -1.29 3.56 11.10
N TYR A 206 -1.91 2.73 11.96
CA TYR A 206 -3.30 2.97 12.40
C TYR A 206 -3.41 4.20 13.29
N PHE A 207 -2.53 4.33 14.28
CA PHE A 207 -2.53 5.46 15.20
C PHE A 207 -2.43 6.81 14.46
N PHE A 208 -1.49 6.93 13.52
CA PHE A 208 -1.31 8.16 12.77
C PHE A 208 -2.41 8.44 11.73
N ALA A 209 -3.04 7.41 11.16
CA ALA A 209 -4.25 7.60 10.37
C ALA A 209 -5.37 8.27 11.20
N GLY A 210 -5.57 7.82 12.45
CA GLY A 210 -6.53 8.43 13.37
C GLY A 210 -6.14 9.84 13.81
N VAL A 211 -4.88 10.04 14.20
CA VAL A 211 -4.35 11.36 14.58
C VAL A 211 -4.51 12.37 13.44
N GLN A 212 -4.24 11.97 12.20
CA GLN A 212 -4.38 12.89 11.07
C GLN A 212 -5.83 13.33 10.87
N LYS A 213 -6.81 12.42 10.97
CA LYS A 213 -8.24 12.78 10.90
C LYS A 213 -8.62 13.82 11.97
N LEU A 214 -8.08 13.67 13.18
CA LEU A 214 -8.25 14.67 14.24
C LEU A 214 -7.53 15.99 13.93
N GLN A 215 -6.32 15.95 13.39
CA GLN A 215 -5.53 17.15 13.06
C GLN A 215 -6.12 17.97 11.90
N LEU A 216 -6.76 17.32 10.94
CA LEU A 216 -7.45 17.98 9.82
C LEU A 216 -8.72 18.70 10.28
N SER A 217 -9.25 18.31 11.44
CA SER A 217 -10.46 18.89 12.03
C SER A 217 -10.07 20.17 12.79
N PRO A 218 -10.63 21.36 12.45
CA PRO A 218 -10.23 22.62 13.09
C PRO A 218 -10.34 22.62 14.62
N SER A 219 -11.33 21.92 15.17
CA SER A 219 -11.57 21.76 16.60
C SER A 219 -11.27 20.35 17.10
N GLY A 220 -10.73 19.47 16.24
CA GLY A 220 -10.36 18.10 16.58
C GLY A 220 -11.51 17.08 16.53
N TYR A 221 -12.72 17.45 16.12
CA TYR A 221 -13.87 16.53 16.12
C TYR A 221 -14.71 16.55 14.83
N GLU A 222 -14.47 17.51 13.94
CA GLU A 222 -15.25 17.70 12.71
C GLU A 222 -15.19 16.49 11.77
N TRP A 223 -14.09 15.74 11.73
CA TRP A 223 -14.04 14.48 10.98
C TRP A 223 -15.05 13.45 11.51
N VAL A 224 -15.30 13.42 12.82
CA VAL A 224 -16.30 12.53 13.41
C VAL A 224 -17.71 13.06 13.18
N THR A 225 -17.94 14.35 13.44
CA THR A 225 -19.29 14.91 13.50
C THR A 225 -19.83 15.37 12.16
N GLU A 226 -18.95 15.71 11.21
CA GLU A 226 -19.35 16.35 9.95
C GLU A 226 -18.99 15.54 8.70
N ASN A 227 -17.99 14.66 8.75
CA ASN A 227 -17.59 13.89 7.58
C ASN A 227 -18.73 12.97 7.11
N GLN A 228 -19.04 13.03 5.82
CA GLN A 228 -20.17 12.32 5.22
C GLN A 228 -19.67 11.10 4.46
N VAL A 229 -19.55 9.95 5.14
CA VAL A 229 -19.03 8.69 4.55
C VAL A 229 -19.85 8.24 3.32
N VAL A 230 -21.11 8.64 3.20
CA VAL A 230 -21.92 8.41 1.99
C VAL A 230 -21.26 8.97 0.73
N ASN A 231 -20.51 10.08 0.83
CA ASN A 231 -19.78 10.65 -0.31
C ASN A 231 -18.66 9.71 -0.78
N LEU A 232 -17.98 9.01 0.13
CA LEU A 232 -16.99 7.99 -0.24
C LEU A 232 -17.65 6.80 -0.95
N VAL A 233 -18.83 6.37 -0.49
CA VAL A 233 -19.60 5.29 -1.12
C VAL A 233 -20.01 5.68 -2.53
N LEU A 234 -20.56 6.90 -2.72
CA LEU A 234 -20.92 7.44 -4.03
C LEU A 234 -19.69 7.59 -4.93
N ALA A 235 -18.59 8.16 -4.43
CA ALA A 235 -17.36 8.30 -5.20
C ALA A 235 -16.83 6.94 -5.68
N SER A 236 -16.89 5.93 -4.80
CA SER A 236 -16.46 4.58 -5.12
C SER A 236 -17.38 3.90 -6.13
N TYR A 237 -18.70 4.09 -6.01
CA TYR A 237 -19.69 3.62 -6.98
C TYR A 237 -19.51 4.26 -8.36
N HIS A 238 -19.27 5.58 -8.41
CA HIS A 238 -18.92 6.28 -9.64
C HIS A 238 -17.64 5.76 -10.25
N ASN A 239 -16.66 5.38 -9.42
CA ASN A 239 -15.42 4.74 -9.85
C ASN A 239 -15.57 3.25 -10.20
N GLY A 240 -16.77 2.65 -10.11
CA GLY A 240 -17.02 1.28 -10.57
C GLY A 240 -17.23 0.25 -9.47
N TRP A 241 -17.10 0.60 -8.18
CA TRP A 241 -17.40 -0.31 -7.08
C TRP A 241 -18.90 -0.64 -7.04
N LEU A 242 -19.27 -1.90 -6.78
CA LEU A 242 -20.67 -2.38 -6.74
C LEU A 242 -21.52 -2.12 -8.00
N ARG A 243 -20.91 -1.83 -9.16
CA ARG A 243 -21.67 -1.62 -10.40
C ARG A 243 -22.45 -2.85 -10.87
N SER A 244 -21.97 -4.03 -10.52
CA SER A 244 -22.65 -5.31 -10.79
C SER A 244 -23.61 -5.74 -9.68
N ALA A 245 -23.67 -5.01 -8.56
CA ALA A 245 -24.56 -5.37 -7.45
C ALA A 245 -26.00 -4.90 -7.75
N ASP A 246 -26.97 -5.60 -7.19
CA ASP A 246 -28.37 -5.21 -7.34
C ASP A 246 -28.63 -3.84 -6.69
N GLY A 247 -29.46 -3.02 -7.33
CA GLY A 247 -29.84 -1.68 -6.86
C GLY A 247 -30.25 -1.59 -5.37
N PRO A 248 -30.97 -2.57 -4.78
CA PRO A 248 -31.32 -2.56 -3.36
C PRO A 248 -30.12 -2.56 -2.41
N VAL A 249 -29.04 -3.27 -2.74
CA VAL A 249 -27.84 -3.34 -1.88
C VAL A 249 -27.15 -1.98 -1.83
N LEU A 250 -26.99 -1.35 -3.00
CA LEU A 250 -26.42 -0.02 -3.09
C LEU A 250 -27.29 1.03 -2.37
N SER A 251 -28.61 1.01 -2.60
CA SER A 251 -29.53 1.91 -1.90
C SER A 251 -29.40 1.77 -0.39
N TRP A 252 -29.43 0.54 0.13
CA TRP A 252 -29.28 0.28 1.55
C TRP A 252 -27.95 0.82 2.11
N LEU A 253 -26.83 0.62 1.40
CA LEU A 253 -25.53 1.14 1.82
C LEU A 253 -25.50 2.67 1.86
N LEU A 254 -26.06 3.32 0.84
CA LEU A 254 -26.15 4.79 0.77
C LEU A 254 -27.04 5.34 1.88
N ASP A 255 -28.22 4.77 2.07
CA ASP A 255 -29.19 5.16 3.09
C ASP A 255 -28.60 4.99 4.49
N PHE A 256 -27.91 3.87 4.75
CA PHE A 256 -27.25 3.60 6.02
C PHE A 256 -26.11 4.60 6.30
N ALA A 257 -25.23 4.82 5.32
CA ALA A 257 -24.10 5.74 5.48
C ALA A 257 -24.54 7.19 5.67
N ALA A 258 -25.65 7.60 5.03
CA ALA A 258 -26.23 8.93 5.17
C ALA A 258 -26.97 9.11 6.50
N ALA A 259 -27.72 8.10 6.95
CA ALA A 259 -28.51 8.18 8.19
C ALA A 259 -27.64 8.08 9.45
N TYR A 260 -26.52 7.35 9.38
CA TYR A 260 -25.70 7.02 10.55
C TYR A 260 -24.19 7.29 10.38
N PRO A 261 -23.76 8.47 9.92
CA PRO A 261 -22.34 8.75 9.68
C PRO A 261 -21.49 8.59 10.95
N ILE A 262 -22.01 9.02 12.11
CA ILE A 262 -21.30 8.90 13.40
C ILE A 262 -21.04 7.44 13.79
N LEU A 263 -21.92 6.50 13.42
CA LEU A 263 -21.70 5.07 13.68
C LEU A 263 -20.54 4.49 12.85
N LEU A 264 -20.14 5.17 11.78
CA LEU A 264 -18.99 4.80 10.95
C LEU A 264 -17.73 5.56 11.37
N THR A 265 -17.84 6.88 11.59
CA THR A 265 -16.68 7.75 11.86
C THR A 265 -16.15 7.61 13.29
N LEU A 266 -17.01 7.58 14.31
CA LEU A 266 -16.56 7.51 15.71
C LEU A 266 -15.80 6.19 15.98
N PRO A 267 -16.32 4.99 15.63
CA PRO A 267 -15.57 3.76 15.81
C PRO A 267 -14.26 3.74 15.04
N THR A 268 -14.21 4.32 13.83
CA THR A 268 -12.97 4.43 13.05
C THR A 268 -11.88 5.15 13.85
N ILE A 269 -12.16 6.34 14.38
CA ILE A 269 -11.21 7.10 15.21
C ILE A 269 -10.84 6.34 16.49
N LEU A 270 -11.81 5.75 17.18
CA LEU A 270 -11.56 5.02 18.42
C LEU A 270 -10.66 3.80 18.20
N ILE A 271 -10.85 3.08 17.10
CA ILE A 271 -10.03 1.91 16.72
C ILE A 271 -8.61 2.38 16.35
N GLU A 272 -8.50 3.36 15.46
CA GLU A 272 -7.22 3.87 14.97
C GLU A 272 -6.38 4.47 16.11
N VAL A 273 -6.91 5.45 16.86
CA VAL A 273 -6.23 6.07 18.01
C VAL A 273 -6.03 5.05 19.14
N GLY A 274 -6.98 4.13 19.32
CA GLY A 274 -6.90 3.03 20.28
C GLY A 274 -5.70 2.11 20.04
N SER A 275 -5.11 2.11 18.85
CA SER A 275 -3.89 1.35 18.52
C SER A 275 -2.69 1.70 19.40
N ALA A 276 -2.66 2.88 20.03
CA ALA A 276 -1.62 3.20 21.01
C ALA A 276 -1.71 2.34 22.30
N LEU A 277 -2.88 1.77 22.58
CA LEU A 277 -3.16 1.02 23.81
C LEU A 277 -2.76 -0.47 23.74
N VAL A 278 -2.26 -0.94 22.59
CA VAL A 278 -1.99 -2.36 22.31
C VAL A 278 -1.01 -3.03 23.28
N PHE A 279 -0.13 -2.27 23.94
CA PHE A 279 0.85 -2.79 24.89
C PHE A 279 0.37 -2.82 26.35
N LEU A 280 -0.83 -2.33 26.67
CA LEU A 280 -1.34 -2.32 28.05
C LEU A 280 -1.56 -3.74 28.59
N ASN A 281 -2.22 -4.60 27.80
CA ASN A 281 -2.43 -5.99 28.13
C ASN A 281 -2.78 -6.81 26.88
N SER A 282 -2.58 -8.13 26.95
CA SER A 282 -2.80 -9.03 25.81
C SER A 282 -4.26 -9.19 25.39
N ARG A 283 -5.23 -8.92 26.28
CA ARG A 283 -6.67 -8.96 25.91
C ARG A 283 -7.00 -7.78 25.01
N LEU A 284 -6.60 -6.58 25.42
CA LEU A 284 -6.79 -5.35 24.66
C LEU A 284 -6.08 -5.41 23.31
N PHE A 285 -4.85 -5.92 23.27
CA PHE A 285 -4.14 -6.22 22.03
C PHE A 285 -5.00 -7.03 21.04
N ARG A 286 -5.50 -8.19 21.48
CA ARG A 286 -6.31 -9.07 20.63
C ARG A 286 -7.61 -8.41 20.18
N THR A 287 -8.27 -7.67 21.08
CA THR A 287 -9.48 -6.92 20.74
C THR A 287 -9.19 -5.90 19.64
N ILE A 288 -8.12 -5.10 19.76
CA ILE A 288 -7.74 -4.10 18.76
C ILE A 288 -7.41 -4.75 17.41
N MET A 289 -6.64 -5.85 17.39
CA MET A 289 -6.35 -6.57 16.13
C MET A 289 -7.62 -7.06 15.43
N LEU A 290 -8.60 -7.57 16.18
CA LEU A 290 -9.89 -7.97 15.62
C LEU A 290 -10.69 -6.77 15.11
N LEU A 291 -10.67 -5.66 15.86
CA LEU A 291 -11.31 -4.41 15.44
C LEU A 291 -10.68 -3.82 14.18
N HIS A 292 -9.37 -3.95 13.96
CA HIS A 292 -8.74 -3.59 12.69
C HIS A 292 -9.23 -4.45 11.52
N VAL A 293 -9.38 -5.76 11.71
CA VAL A 293 -9.94 -6.63 10.67
C VAL A 293 -11.37 -6.21 10.33
N LEU A 294 -12.18 -5.89 11.33
CA LEU A 294 -13.54 -5.38 11.15
C LEU A 294 -13.55 -4.02 10.43
N LEU A 295 -12.65 -3.10 10.82
CA LEU A 295 -12.49 -1.80 10.17
C LEU A 295 -12.18 -1.97 8.67
N HIS A 296 -11.24 -2.85 8.31
CA HIS A 296 -10.94 -3.12 6.89
C HIS A 296 -12.11 -3.74 6.13
N ALA A 297 -12.92 -4.57 6.78
CA ALA A 297 -14.13 -5.09 6.17
C ALA A 297 -15.15 -3.98 5.88
N VAL A 298 -15.33 -3.03 6.81
CA VAL A 298 -16.18 -1.85 6.61
C VAL A 298 -15.66 -0.98 5.48
N ILE A 299 -14.35 -0.72 5.42
CA ILE A 299 -13.71 0.05 4.33
C ILE A 299 -13.91 -0.63 2.99
N MET A 300 -13.74 -1.96 2.91
CA MET A 300 -13.98 -2.72 1.69
C MET A 300 -15.44 -2.59 1.23
N LEU A 301 -16.40 -2.72 2.15
CA LEU A 301 -17.82 -2.57 1.81
C LEU A 301 -18.16 -1.15 1.32
N SER A 302 -17.63 -0.12 1.97
CA SER A 302 -17.93 1.28 1.63
C SER A 302 -17.22 1.76 0.36
N SER A 303 -16.01 1.28 0.08
CA SER A 303 -15.16 1.87 -0.97
C SER A 303 -14.58 0.91 -2.02
N GLY A 304 -14.72 -0.40 -1.80
CA GLY A 304 -14.05 -1.41 -2.64
C GLY A 304 -12.54 -1.50 -2.41
N VAL A 305 -11.98 -0.78 -1.42
CA VAL A 305 -10.56 -0.87 -1.06
C VAL A 305 -10.34 -2.06 -0.13
N PHE A 306 -9.63 -3.07 -0.60
CA PHE A 306 -9.36 -4.32 0.11
C PHE A 306 -7.95 -4.35 0.70
N PHE A 307 -7.86 -4.05 2.00
CA PHE A 307 -6.61 -4.13 2.78
C PHE A 307 -6.28 -5.57 3.24
N TRP A 308 -6.43 -6.56 2.35
CA TRP A 308 -6.33 -7.98 2.71
C TRP A 308 -5.01 -8.38 3.38
N LYS A 309 -3.88 -7.81 2.93
CA LYS A 309 -2.56 -8.05 3.53
C LYS A 309 -2.54 -7.63 5.00
N TRP A 310 -3.11 -6.46 5.30
CA TRP A 310 -3.21 -5.94 6.65
C TRP A 310 -4.17 -6.77 7.50
N SER A 311 -5.32 -7.18 6.95
CA SER A 311 -6.26 -8.07 7.64
C SER A 311 -5.62 -9.42 8.00
N ILE A 312 -4.90 -10.06 7.07
CA ILE A 312 -4.19 -11.31 7.36
C ILE A 312 -3.15 -11.11 8.46
N LEU A 313 -2.34 -10.04 8.40
CA LEU A 313 -1.33 -9.79 9.44
C LEU A 313 -1.94 -9.49 10.82
N ASN A 314 -3.07 -8.77 10.87
CA ASN A 314 -3.83 -8.60 12.13
C ASN A 314 -4.33 -9.95 12.67
N ILE A 315 -4.83 -10.85 11.82
CA ILE A 315 -5.23 -12.21 12.21
C ILE A 315 -4.03 -13.00 12.73
N VAL A 316 -2.89 -12.95 12.04
CA VAL A 316 -1.64 -13.60 12.50
C VAL A 316 -1.24 -13.08 13.88
N LEU A 317 -1.22 -11.77 14.09
CA LEU A 317 -0.92 -11.14 15.37
C LEU A 317 -1.90 -11.57 16.47
N TYR A 318 -3.20 -11.58 16.18
CA TYR A 318 -4.24 -12.08 17.09
C TYR A 318 -3.93 -13.52 17.55
N LEU A 319 -3.62 -14.42 16.60
CA LEU A 319 -3.33 -15.83 16.86
C LEU A 319 -2.01 -16.04 17.63
N LEU A 320 -1.01 -15.20 17.40
CA LEU A 320 0.28 -15.29 18.09
C LEU A 320 0.18 -14.91 19.58
N VAL A 321 -0.81 -14.09 19.96
CA VAL A 321 -1.01 -13.57 21.32
C VAL A 321 -2.16 -14.31 22.06
N LEU A 322 -2.56 -15.50 21.61
CA LEU A 322 -3.52 -16.34 22.33
C LEU A 322 -3.03 -16.70 23.74
N PRO A 323 -3.94 -16.87 24.74
CA PRO A 323 -3.59 -17.06 26.15
C PRO A 323 -2.52 -18.12 26.42
N SER A 324 -2.53 -19.23 25.67
CA SER A 324 -1.55 -20.33 25.78
C SER A 324 -0.11 -19.92 25.44
N ARG A 325 0.09 -18.77 24.78
CA ARG A 325 1.41 -18.25 24.36
C ARG A 325 1.81 -16.96 25.07
N VAL A 326 0.89 -16.32 25.79
CA VAL A 326 1.11 -15.02 26.46
C VAL A 326 2.25 -15.07 27.47
N GLY A 327 2.50 -16.22 28.12
CA GLY A 327 3.63 -16.37 29.06
C GLY A 327 4.98 -15.98 28.46
N GLN A 328 5.17 -16.22 27.16
CA GLN A 328 6.41 -15.90 26.43
C GLN A 328 6.51 -14.42 26.04
N LEU A 329 5.38 -13.71 25.99
CA LEU A 329 5.30 -12.30 25.57
C LEU A 329 4.91 -11.36 26.70
N ARG A 330 4.93 -11.84 27.95
CA ARG A 330 4.41 -11.09 29.12
C ARG A 330 5.05 -9.71 29.27
N GLU A 331 6.34 -9.59 28.94
CA GLU A 331 7.07 -8.32 29.03
C GLU A 331 6.54 -7.25 28.06
N MET A 332 6.07 -7.65 26.88
CA MET A 332 5.48 -6.76 25.88
C MET A 332 4.15 -6.17 26.34
N PHE A 333 3.42 -6.89 27.22
CA PHE A 333 2.08 -6.53 27.66
C PHE A 333 2.10 -6.08 29.13
N SER A 334 2.68 -4.91 29.35
CA SER A 334 2.84 -4.32 30.67
C SER A 334 2.65 -2.81 30.63
N ARG A 335 2.31 -2.20 31.78
CA ARG A 335 2.25 -0.73 31.89
C ARG A 335 3.56 -0.07 31.49
N ARG A 336 4.70 -0.69 31.80
CA ARG A 336 6.03 -0.19 31.41
C ARG A 336 6.19 -0.17 29.90
N ALA A 337 5.88 -1.28 29.23
CA ALA A 337 5.91 -1.39 27.77
C ALA A 337 4.98 -0.36 27.11
N PHE A 338 3.78 -0.16 27.66
CA PHE A 338 2.87 0.89 27.20
C PHE A 338 3.49 2.29 27.32
N TYR A 339 3.98 2.69 28.50
CA TYR A 339 4.56 4.02 28.67
C TYR A 339 5.81 4.23 27.82
N THR A 340 6.61 3.19 27.57
CA THR A 340 7.76 3.28 26.66
C THR A 340 7.33 3.37 25.19
N SER A 341 6.15 2.86 24.83
CA SER A 341 5.66 2.94 23.45
C SER A 341 5.19 4.35 23.08
N LEU A 342 4.67 5.14 24.02
CA LEU A 342 4.15 6.49 23.75
C LEU A 342 5.17 7.44 23.11
N PRO A 343 6.38 7.67 23.66
CA PRO A 343 7.37 8.52 23.00
C PRO A 343 7.84 7.93 21.68
N LEU A 344 7.89 6.60 21.54
CA LEU A 344 8.27 5.94 20.30
C LEU A 344 7.20 6.13 19.20
N PHE A 345 5.91 6.09 19.55
CA PHE A 345 4.82 6.48 18.65
C PHE A 345 5.03 7.91 18.16
N MET A 346 5.30 8.86 19.06
CA MET A 346 5.52 10.26 18.68
C MET A 346 6.73 10.46 17.74
N LEU A 347 7.72 9.58 17.83
CA LEU A 347 8.89 9.60 16.93
C LEU A 347 8.67 8.88 15.59
N CYS A 348 7.55 8.14 15.44
CA CYS A 348 7.29 7.38 14.22
C CYS A 348 7.21 8.22 12.93
N PRO A 349 6.61 9.42 12.91
CA PRO A 349 6.58 10.26 11.71
C PRO A 349 7.96 10.62 11.18
N LEU A 350 8.91 10.85 12.09
CA LEU A 350 10.29 11.17 11.74
C LEU A 350 11.04 9.94 11.20
N LEU A 351 10.77 8.76 11.77
CA LEU A 351 11.63 7.58 11.59
C LEU A 351 11.09 6.58 10.57
N PHE A 352 9.77 6.50 10.41
CA PHE A 352 9.10 5.55 9.53
C PHE A 352 8.24 6.22 8.45
N ALA A 353 7.84 7.48 8.66
CA ALA A 353 6.88 8.20 7.81
C ALA A 353 5.61 7.35 7.54
N PRO A 354 4.81 7.04 8.57
CA PRO A 354 3.58 6.29 8.42
C PRO A 354 2.67 7.02 7.43
N VAL A 355 1.96 6.25 6.60
CA VAL A 355 1.20 6.84 5.50
C VAL A 355 0.07 7.69 6.10
N PRO A 356 -0.01 8.98 5.72
CA PRO A 356 -1.08 9.85 6.18
C PRO A 356 -2.40 9.47 5.50
N LEU A 357 -3.26 8.70 6.20
CA LEU A 357 -4.61 8.32 5.76
C LEU A 357 -5.71 9.11 6.49
N GLY A 358 -5.77 10.41 6.20
CA GLY A 358 -6.79 11.33 6.68
C GLY A 358 -7.18 12.32 5.58
N TRP A 359 -8.49 12.41 5.32
CA TRP A 359 -9.12 13.38 4.43
C TRP A 359 -10.61 13.46 4.78
N PHE A 360 -11.28 14.53 4.33
CA PHE A 360 -12.73 14.65 4.31
C PHE A 360 -13.27 14.17 2.96
N ASP A 361 -14.44 13.52 2.99
CA ASP A 361 -15.12 13.00 1.81
C ASP A 361 -16.06 14.07 1.23
N THR A 362 -15.80 14.51 -0.01
CA THR A 362 -16.56 15.59 -0.65
C THR A 362 -17.56 15.07 -1.68
N THR A 363 -18.51 15.92 -2.03
CA THR A 363 -19.49 15.65 -3.11
C THR A 363 -18.89 15.81 -4.51
N TYR A 364 -17.66 16.31 -4.66
CA TYR A 364 -17.02 16.51 -5.97
C TYR A 364 -16.05 15.35 -6.23
N VAL A 365 -16.27 14.60 -7.31
CA VAL A 365 -15.53 13.37 -7.60
C VAL A 365 -14.98 13.40 -9.02
N PRO A 366 -13.67 13.69 -9.20
CA PRO A 366 -13.01 13.57 -10.48
C PRO A 366 -12.53 12.14 -10.73
N ILE A 367 -12.87 11.59 -11.90
CA ILE A 367 -12.48 10.24 -12.35
C ILE A 367 -11.89 10.36 -13.75
N VAL A 368 -10.79 9.64 -14.01
CA VAL A 368 -10.19 9.58 -15.35
C VAL A 368 -10.33 8.15 -15.87
N ARG A 369 -10.98 7.99 -17.03
CA ARG A 369 -11.23 6.69 -17.66
C ARG A 369 -10.59 6.58 -19.02
N ALA A 370 -10.19 5.36 -19.37
CA ALA A 370 -9.71 5.00 -20.69
C ALA A 370 -10.75 4.10 -21.40
N TYR A 371 -10.95 4.36 -22.68
CA TYR A 371 -11.87 3.61 -23.53
C TYR A 371 -11.10 3.13 -24.77
N ALA A 372 -11.19 1.85 -25.07
CA ALA A 372 -10.78 1.29 -26.34
C ALA A 372 -11.78 1.71 -27.41
N VAL A 373 -11.28 2.12 -28.55
CA VAL A 373 -12.04 2.42 -29.76
C VAL A 373 -11.58 1.45 -30.84
N ASP A 374 -12.52 0.66 -31.37
CA ASP A 374 -12.25 -0.24 -32.50
C ASP A 374 -12.27 0.51 -33.84
N ASP A 375 -11.96 -0.21 -34.93
CA ASP A 375 -11.92 0.37 -36.28
C ASP A 375 -13.30 0.87 -36.76
N ASP A 376 -14.39 0.37 -36.18
CA ASP A 376 -15.77 0.80 -36.44
C ASP A 376 -16.18 2.00 -35.58
N GLY A 377 -15.30 2.47 -34.69
CA GLY A 377 -15.54 3.59 -33.78
C GLY A 377 -16.34 3.24 -32.54
N ALA A 378 -16.62 1.96 -32.27
CA ALA A 378 -17.32 1.55 -31.07
C ALA A 378 -16.42 1.64 -29.83
N GLU A 379 -16.96 2.23 -28.76
CA GLU A 379 -16.22 2.42 -27.52
C GLU A 379 -16.50 1.30 -26.51
N ALA A 380 -15.45 0.84 -25.84
CA ALA A 380 -15.55 -0.04 -24.68
C ALA A 380 -14.56 0.40 -23.59
N GLU A 381 -15.00 0.43 -22.34
CA GLU A 381 -14.16 0.84 -21.20
C GLU A 381 -13.03 -0.17 -20.98
N LEU A 382 -11.80 0.35 -20.90
CA LEU A 382 -10.63 -0.37 -20.42
C LEU A 382 -10.62 -0.26 -18.90
N GLU A 383 -11.20 -1.25 -18.22
CA GLU A 383 -11.25 -1.28 -16.76
C GLU A 383 -9.85 -1.22 -16.14
N GLY A 384 -9.73 -0.75 -14.89
CA GLY A 384 -8.43 -0.62 -14.24
C GLY A 384 -7.61 -1.93 -14.22
N PHE A 385 -8.26 -3.09 -14.15
CA PHE A 385 -7.61 -4.41 -14.21
C PHE A 385 -6.97 -4.72 -15.57
N TYR A 386 -7.44 -4.12 -16.66
CA TYR A 386 -6.83 -4.28 -17.99
C TYR A 386 -5.36 -3.84 -17.98
N PHE A 387 -5.05 -2.81 -17.19
CA PHE A 387 -3.71 -2.24 -17.09
C PHE A 387 -2.82 -2.94 -16.06
N GLY A 388 -3.11 -4.19 -15.68
CA GLY A 388 -2.21 -4.98 -14.82
C GLY A 388 -0.79 -5.03 -15.39
N PRO A 389 0.27 -4.91 -14.57
CA PRO A 389 0.30 -4.76 -13.11
C PRO A 389 0.18 -3.31 -12.58
N TYR A 390 -0.16 -2.34 -13.43
CA TYR A 390 -0.35 -0.92 -13.09
C TYR A 390 -1.78 -0.61 -12.63
N ASN A 391 -2.62 -1.62 -12.40
CA ASN A 391 -4.04 -1.47 -12.13
C ASN A 391 -4.36 -0.48 -11.00
N ILE A 392 -3.55 -0.43 -9.93
CA ILE A 392 -3.78 0.51 -8.81
C ILE A 392 -3.75 1.97 -9.25
N LEU A 393 -2.88 2.34 -10.21
CA LEU A 393 -2.80 3.71 -10.73
C LEU A 393 -4.08 4.09 -11.47
N PHE A 394 -4.57 3.18 -12.30
CA PHE A 394 -5.79 3.37 -13.07
C PHE A 394 -7.03 3.39 -12.17
N GLN A 395 -7.06 2.53 -11.15
CA GLN A 395 -8.14 2.49 -10.18
C GLN A 395 -8.18 3.74 -9.29
N GLN A 396 -7.04 4.33 -8.96
CA GLN A 396 -6.99 5.59 -8.22
C GLN A 396 -7.30 6.82 -9.09
N SER A 397 -7.36 6.68 -10.43
CA SER A 397 -7.69 7.75 -11.39
C SER A 397 -6.81 9.01 -11.25
N ARG A 398 -5.54 8.86 -10.86
CA ARG A 398 -4.61 9.99 -10.56
C ARG A 398 -3.94 10.58 -11.80
N PHE A 399 -4.63 10.62 -12.94
CA PHE A 399 -4.10 11.15 -14.21
C PHE A 399 -4.54 12.60 -14.48
N TYR A 400 -4.72 13.38 -13.42
CA TYR A 400 -5.18 14.77 -13.52
C TYR A 400 -4.24 15.65 -14.36
N TYR A 401 -2.97 15.28 -14.47
CA TYR A 401 -1.98 15.96 -15.30
C TYR A 401 -2.26 15.95 -16.81
N LEU A 402 -3.22 15.14 -17.27
CA LEU A 402 -3.70 15.14 -18.64
C LEU A 402 -4.67 16.30 -18.93
N SER A 403 -5.23 16.91 -17.90
CA SER A 403 -6.26 17.95 -18.03
C SER A 403 -5.66 19.35 -17.89
N HIS A 404 -6.15 20.28 -18.72
CA HIS A 404 -5.87 21.71 -18.60
C HIS A 404 -6.76 22.40 -17.54
N SER A 405 -7.77 21.71 -17.02
CA SER A 405 -8.63 22.22 -15.95
C SER A 405 -7.93 22.16 -14.59
N ASN A 406 -8.28 23.07 -13.70
CA ASN A 406 -7.82 23.04 -12.32
C ASN A 406 -8.51 21.93 -11.52
N TYR A 407 -7.80 21.25 -10.62
CA TYR A 407 -8.41 20.24 -9.73
C TYR A 407 -8.43 20.75 -8.29
N ILE A 408 -9.54 20.49 -7.59
CA ILE A 408 -9.76 20.96 -6.22
C ILE A 408 -9.65 19.85 -5.16
N VAL A 409 -9.79 18.58 -5.55
CA VAL A 409 -9.74 17.42 -4.64
C VAL A 409 -8.92 16.29 -5.24
N GLY A 410 -8.56 15.30 -4.43
CA GLY A 410 -7.81 14.12 -4.85
C GLY A 410 -8.68 12.92 -5.21
N THR A 411 -8.06 11.74 -5.15
CA THR A 411 -8.72 10.44 -5.38
C THR A 411 -9.97 10.28 -4.51
N TYR A 412 -11.04 9.74 -5.10
CA TYR A 412 -12.35 9.57 -4.46
C TYR A 412 -12.96 10.86 -3.86
N GLY A 413 -12.57 12.03 -4.36
CA GLY A 413 -13.10 13.29 -3.85
C GLY A 413 -12.56 13.69 -2.48
N GLY A 414 -11.46 13.07 -2.02
CA GLY A 414 -10.84 13.37 -0.73
C GLY A 414 -10.14 14.74 -0.71
N THR A 415 -10.27 15.47 0.39
CA THR A 415 -9.55 16.74 0.64
C THR A 415 -9.04 16.85 2.07
N ASP A 416 -7.86 17.45 2.26
CA ASP A 416 -7.31 17.83 3.57
C ASP A 416 -7.75 19.25 4.00
N ASN A 417 -8.44 19.99 3.11
CA ASN A 417 -8.88 21.35 3.36
C ASN A 417 -10.34 21.38 3.86
N TYR A 418 -10.50 21.61 5.17
CA TYR A 418 -11.82 21.70 5.81
C TYR A 418 -12.74 22.75 5.19
N PHE A 419 -12.25 23.93 4.83
CA PHE A 419 -13.09 24.99 4.24
C PHE A 419 -13.61 24.61 2.87
N LEU A 420 -12.77 23.98 2.04
CA LEU A 420 -13.18 23.45 0.75
C LEU A 420 -14.22 22.34 0.93
N PHE A 421 -13.99 21.41 1.87
CA PHE A 421 -14.96 20.38 2.23
C PHE A 421 -16.32 20.99 2.57
N LYS A 422 -16.38 21.95 3.51
CA LYS A 422 -17.63 22.62 3.89
C LYS A 422 -18.32 23.27 2.70
N LYS A 423 -17.56 23.97 1.86
CA LYS A 423 -18.12 24.65 0.69
C LYS A 423 -18.74 23.67 -0.31
N LEU A 424 -18.11 22.51 -0.51
CA LEU A 424 -18.62 21.46 -1.41
C LEU A 424 -19.85 20.73 -0.83
N GLN A 425 -20.06 20.73 0.49
CA GLN A 425 -21.29 20.18 1.09
C GLN A 425 -22.51 21.10 0.91
N GLU A 426 -22.32 22.38 0.56
CA GLU A 426 -23.43 23.29 0.29
C GLU A 426 -24.21 22.91 -0.98
N GLU A 427 -25.41 23.46 -1.12
CA GLU A 427 -26.20 23.39 -2.35
C GLU A 427 -25.66 24.36 -3.39
N LEU A 428 -24.60 23.94 -4.09
CA LEU A 428 -24.01 24.69 -5.19
C LEU A 428 -24.61 24.26 -6.52
N SER A 429 -24.90 25.23 -7.38
CA SER A 429 -25.17 24.99 -8.79
C SER A 429 -23.91 24.56 -9.54
N ALA A 430 -24.09 23.94 -10.71
CA ALA A 430 -23.00 23.59 -11.61
C ALA A 430 -22.05 24.77 -11.92
N ALA A 431 -22.61 25.96 -12.15
CA ALA A 431 -21.84 27.17 -12.43
C ALA A 431 -21.02 27.63 -11.21
N GLU A 432 -21.55 27.50 -10.00
CA GLU A 432 -20.84 27.84 -8.77
C GLU A 432 -19.71 26.85 -8.48
N VAL A 433 -19.90 25.56 -8.76
CA VAL A 433 -18.84 24.55 -8.65
C VAL A 433 -17.69 24.87 -9.61
N ARG A 434 -17.98 25.20 -10.87
CA ARG A 434 -16.96 25.64 -11.84
C ARG A 434 -16.25 26.92 -11.42
N SER A 435 -17.00 27.89 -10.89
CA SER A 435 -16.43 29.12 -10.33
C SER A 435 -15.49 28.82 -9.16
N LEU A 436 -15.90 27.94 -8.24
CA LEU A 436 -15.07 27.48 -7.13
C LEU A 436 -13.79 26.81 -7.64
N GLN A 437 -13.91 25.88 -8.59
CA GLN A 437 -12.79 25.18 -9.23
C GLN A 437 -11.79 26.16 -9.86
N SER A 438 -12.26 27.21 -10.54
CA SER A 438 -11.38 28.24 -11.12
C SER A 438 -10.63 29.05 -10.06
N ARG A 439 -11.26 29.31 -8.91
CA ARG A 439 -10.72 30.16 -7.84
C ARG A 439 -9.74 29.45 -6.92
N VAL A 440 -10.02 28.21 -6.54
CA VAL A 440 -9.24 27.48 -5.51
C VAL A 440 -8.53 26.24 -6.05
N GLY A 441 -8.85 25.82 -7.27
CA GLY A 441 -8.23 24.66 -7.89
C GLY A 441 -6.78 24.92 -8.29
N ARG A 442 -6.01 23.85 -8.33
CA ARG A 442 -4.59 23.89 -8.69
C ARG A 442 -4.42 23.46 -10.16
N PRO A 443 -3.58 24.15 -10.95
CA PRO A 443 -3.21 23.66 -12.27
C PRO A 443 -2.42 22.36 -12.09
N VAL A 444 -2.84 21.32 -12.79
CA VAL A 444 -2.25 19.98 -12.71
C VAL A 444 -1.57 19.55 -14.00
N TYR A 445 -1.84 20.25 -15.11
CA TYR A 445 -1.31 19.90 -16.43
C TYR A 445 0.22 19.77 -16.41
N ASN A 446 0.72 18.66 -16.94
CA ASN A 446 2.14 18.45 -17.12
C ASN A 446 2.40 17.77 -18.47
N GLN A 447 3.06 18.50 -19.38
CA GLN A 447 3.37 18.02 -20.73
C GLN A 447 4.23 16.74 -20.73
N SER A 448 5.25 16.68 -19.87
CA SER A 448 6.15 15.53 -19.80
C SER A 448 5.42 14.29 -19.29
N SER A 449 4.58 14.42 -18.26
CA SER A 449 3.75 13.32 -17.77
C SER A 449 2.71 12.87 -18.79
N ARG A 450 2.13 13.80 -19.57
CA ARG A 450 1.23 13.48 -20.69
C ARG A 450 1.95 12.66 -21.76
N GLU A 451 3.13 13.09 -22.21
CA GLU A 451 3.93 12.35 -23.19
C GLU A 451 4.30 10.95 -22.68
N ALA A 452 4.70 10.84 -21.42
CA ALA A 452 4.98 9.55 -20.78
C ALA A 452 3.74 8.64 -20.73
N PHE A 453 2.56 9.20 -20.46
CA PHE A 453 1.29 8.48 -20.47
C PHE A 453 0.90 8.03 -21.88
N GLU A 454 0.99 8.89 -22.89
CA GLU A 454 0.71 8.53 -24.28
C GLU A 454 1.65 7.41 -24.76
N GLY A 455 2.95 7.52 -24.46
CA GLY A 455 3.94 6.48 -24.76
C GLY A 455 3.66 5.17 -24.02
N PHE A 456 3.22 5.23 -22.76
CA PHE A 456 2.77 4.05 -22.02
C PHE A 456 1.59 3.36 -22.72
N ILE A 457 0.53 4.11 -23.04
CA ILE A 457 -0.68 3.57 -23.66
C ILE A 457 -0.37 2.92 -25.01
N ARG A 458 0.38 3.60 -25.88
CA ARG A 458 0.81 3.02 -27.18
C ARG A 458 1.51 1.69 -26.98
N ARG A 459 2.60 1.69 -26.20
CA ARG A 459 3.42 0.49 -26.00
C ARG A 459 2.63 -0.64 -25.33
N PHE A 460 1.90 -0.35 -24.26
CA PHE A 460 1.11 -1.34 -23.51
C PHE A 460 0.05 -1.99 -24.40
N VAL A 461 -0.76 -1.18 -25.09
CA VAL A 461 -1.89 -1.68 -25.88
C VAL A 461 -1.41 -2.37 -27.16
N SER A 462 -0.36 -1.86 -27.82
CA SER A 462 0.29 -2.55 -28.95
C SER A 462 0.73 -3.96 -28.55
N ASN A 463 1.38 -4.11 -27.40
CA ASN A 463 1.85 -5.40 -26.90
C ASN A 463 0.67 -6.32 -26.52
N ALA A 464 -0.39 -5.77 -25.92
CA ALA A 464 -1.62 -6.50 -25.62
C ALA A 464 -2.33 -7.00 -26.89
N ASN A 465 -2.45 -6.16 -27.93
CA ASN A 465 -3.01 -6.53 -29.23
C ASN A 465 -2.21 -7.67 -29.88
N ARG A 466 -0.87 -7.61 -29.86
CA ARG A 466 0.00 -8.70 -30.37
C ARG A 466 -0.22 -10.01 -29.62
N ALA A 467 -0.39 -9.94 -28.30
CA ALA A 467 -0.68 -11.12 -27.50
C ALA A 467 -2.06 -11.73 -27.86
N ALA A 468 -3.09 -10.90 -27.97
CA ALA A 468 -4.43 -11.35 -28.38
C ALA A 468 -4.46 -12.00 -29.77
N ALA A 469 -3.64 -11.52 -30.71
CA ALA A 469 -3.56 -12.02 -32.09
C ALA A 469 -2.88 -13.41 -32.25
N GLY A 470 -2.32 -13.99 -31.18
CA GLY A 470 -1.71 -15.32 -31.24
C GLY A 470 -0.53 -15.53 -30.29
N GLY A 471 -0.01 -14.47 -29.67
CA GLY A 471 0.97 -14.56 -28.60
C GLY A 471 0.29 -14.85 -27.27
N LYS A 472 0.18 -16.10 -26.83
CA LYS A 472 -0.36 -16.39 -25.49
C LYS A 472 0.51 -15.71 -24.43
N ALA A 473 0.04 -14.60 -23.88
CA ALA A 473 0.63 -14.05 -22.66
C ALA A 473 0.50 -15.11 -21.57
N PRO A 474 1.58 -15.42 -20.83
CA PRO A 474 1.48 -16.35 -19.72
C PRO A 474 0.51 -15.76 -18.68
N ALA A 475 -0.63 -16.42 -18.52
CA ALA A 475 -1.60 -16.09 -17.50
C ALA A 475 -1.47 -17.08 -16.34
N LEU A 476 -1.22 -16.57 -15.14
CA LEU A 476 -1.45 -17.36 -13.93
C LEU A 476 -2.96 -17.57 -13.77
N PRO A 477 -3.41 -18.77 -13.41
CA PRO A 477 -4.81 -18.97 -13.07
C PRO A 477 -5.22 -18.00 -11.96
N GLN A 478 -6.31 -17.26 -12.16
CA GLN A 478 -6.75 -16.19 -11.24
C GLN A 478 -6.93 -16.67 -9.79
N ILE A 479 -7.21 -17.96 -9.56
CA ILE A 479 -7.32 -18.56 -8.22
C ILE A 479 -6.03 -18.47 -7.40
N PHE A 480 -4.87 -18.41 -8.05
CA PHE A 480 -3.58 -18.25 -7.38
C PHE A 480 -3.16 -16.79 -7.27
N SER A 481 -3.82 -15.88 -8.00
CA SER A 481 -3.50 -14.46 -7.96
C SER A 481 -3.82 -13.86 -6.60
N ALA A 482 -2.93 -12.99 -6.13
CA ALA A 482 -3.21 -12.20 -4.95
C ALA A 482 -4.45 -11.32 -5.18
N PRO A 483 -5.31 -11.13 -4.17
CA PRO A 483 -6.46 -10.24 -4.30
C PRO A 483 -6.03 -8.82 -4.67
N TYR A 484 -6.82 -8.16 -5.51
CA TYR A 484 -6.58 -6.76 -5.85
C TYR A 484 -6.76 -5.86 -4.63
N HIS A 485 -6.02 -4.75 -4.60
CA HIS A 485 -6.13 -3.79 -3.50
C HIS A 485 -7.36 -2.88 -3.64
N ILE A 486 -7.77 -2.56 -4.86
CA ILE A 486 -8.98 -1.79 -5.14
C ILE A 486 -9.83 -2.59 -6.11
N TYR A 487 -11.14 -2.64 -5.85
CA TYR A 487 -12.11 -3.25 -6.74
C TYR A 487 -12.94 -2.15 -7.42
N SER A 488 -12.78 -2.06 -8.74
CA SER A 488 -13.45 -1.11 -9.61
C SER A 488 -13.74 -1.82 -10.93
N PHE A 489 -15.00 -1.81 -11.34
CA PHE A 489 -15.50 -2.47 -12.54
C PHE A 489 -15.96 -1.44 -13.57
N ALA A 490 -15.99 -1.84 -14.84
CA ALA A 490 -16.51 -0.99 -15.91
C ALA A 490 -17.95 -0.52 -15.61
N VAL A 491 -18.25 0.74 -15.90
CA VAL A 491 -19.58 1.34 -15.73
C VAL A 491 -20.43 1.16 -16.99
N GLY A 492 -19.80 1.03 -18.16
CA GLY A 492 -20.46 0.86 -19.45
C GLY A 492 -20.15 -0.49 -20.12
N LYS A 493 -20.13 -0.49 -21.46
CA LYS A 493 -19.65 -1.63 -22.24
C LYS A 493 -18.20 -1.90 -21.85
N LYS A 494 -17.93 -3.06 -21.26
CA LYS A 494 -16.59 -3.53 -20.93
C LYS A 494 -15.88 -3.99 -22.18
N TYR A 495 -14.60 -3.64 -22.32
CA TYR A 495 -13.73 -4.28 -23.30
C TYR A 495 -13.46 -5.73 -22.86
N ASP A 496 -13.85 -6.70 -23.68
CA ASP A 496 -13.77 -8.13 -23.39
C ASP A 496 -12.41 -8.75 -23.71
N GLY A 497 -11.48 -7.95 -24.27
CA GLY A 497 -10.17 -8.43 -24.69
C GLY A 497 -10.18 -9.07 -26.07
N HIS A 498 -11.28 -8.98 -26.82
CA HIS A 498 -11.39 -9.53 -28.17
C HIS A 498 -11.31 -8.42 -29.22
N GLY A 499 -10.47 -8.65 -30.24
CA GLY A 499 -10.18 -7.70 -31.31
C GLY A 499 -8.97 -6.82 -31.01
N PRO A 500 -8.41 -6.15 -32.04
CA PRO A 500 -7.37 -5.14 -31.83
C PRO A 500 -7.99 -3.82 -31.37
N VAL A 501 -7.35 -3.16 -30.41
CA VAL A 501 -7.67 -1.76 -30.06
C VAL A 501 -7.00 -0.82 -31.08
N GLY A 502 -7.78 -0.04 -31.81
CA GLY A 502 -7.30 0.92 -32.81
C GLY A 502 -6.82 2.24 -32.20
N SER A 503 -7.61 2.82 -31.29
CA SER A 503 -7.21 3.98 -30.47
C SER A 503 -7.69 3.84 -29.03
N VAL A 504 -7.05 4.60 -28.13
CA VAL A 504 -7.49 4.73 -26.73
C VAL A 504 -7.89 6.17 -26.46
N ARG A 505 -9.16 6.38 -26.14
CA ARG A 505 -9.69 7.68 -25.75
C ARG A 505 -9.71 7.79 -24.23
N VAL A 506 -9.14 8.87 -23.70
CA VAL A 506 -9.12 9.15 -22.26
C VAL A 506 -10.01 10.34 -21.95
N ARG A 507 -10.90 10.18 -20.97
CA ARG A 507 -11.87 11.21 -20.56
C ARG A 507 -11.78 11.47 -19.06
N SER A 508 -11.98 12.73 -18.67
CA SER A 508 -12.24 13.11 -17.28
C SER A 508 -13.74 13.23 -17.07
N LEU A 509 -14.27 12.40 -16.19
CA LEU A 509 -15.64 12.49 -15.70
C LEU A 509 -15.62 13.20 -14.35
N ILE A 510 -16.36 14.28 -14.24
CA ILE A 510 -16.47 15.03 -12.98
C ILE A 510 -17.91 14.89 -12.51
N PHE A 511 -18.08 14.28 -11.34
CA PHE A 511 -19.36 14.16 -10.69
C PHE A 511 -19.47 15.20 -9.57
N PHE A 512 -20.67 15.76 -9.41
CA PHE A 512 -21.04 16.53 -8.23
C PHE A 512 -22.28 15.90 -7.62
N ARG A 513 -22.14 15.37 -6.41
CA ARG A 513 -23.08 14.47 -5.72
C ARG A 513 -23.28 13.18 -6.52
N ASP A 514 -24.38 13.09 -7.25
CA ASP A 514 -24.71 11.94 -8.11
C ASP A 514 -24.91 12.34 -9.58
N GLN A 515 -24.61 13.59 -9.92
CA GLN A 515 -24.81 14.13 -11.27
C GLN A 515 -23.47 14.29 -11.98
N LEU A 516 -23.43 13.84 -13.24
CA LEU A 516 -22.31 14.10 -14.12
C LEU A 516 -22.31 15.60 -14.48
N LEU A 517 -21.31 16.31 -13.97
CA LEU A 517 -21.13 17.75 -14.21
C LEU A 517 -20.40 18.01 -15.53
N GLU A 518 -19.36 17.21 -15.80
CA GLU A 518 -18.51 17.35 -16.99
C GLU A 518 -18.06 15.98 -17.49
N ASP A 519 -18.07 15.80 -18.81
CA ASP A 519 -17.38 14.75 -19.52
C ASP A 519 -16.41 15.42 -20.51
N VAL A 520 -15.14 15.46 -20.12
CA VAL A 520 -14.11 16.22 -20.84
C VAL A 520 -13.17 15.25 -21.54
N PRO A 521 -13.09 15.25 -22.88
CA PRO A 521 -12.06 14.50 -23.58
C PRO A 521 -10.69 15.09 -23.23
N LEU A 522 -9.77 14.24 -22.77
CA LEU A 522 -8.42 14.67 -22.40
C LEU A 522 -7.47 14.46 -23.56
N ILE A 523 -7.37 13.21 -24.03
CA ILE A 523 -6.48 12.79 -25.12
C ILE A 523 -7.06 11.61 -25.88
N GLU A 524 -6.60 11.42 -27.11
CA GLU A 524 -6.82 10.21 -27.90
C GLU A 524 -5.47 9.71 -28.40
N VAL A 525 -5.18 8.44 -28.11
CA VAL A 525 -3.90 7.80 -28.41
C VAL A 525 -4.12 6.78 -29.52
N ASP A 526 -3.66 7.12 -30.71
CA ASP A 526 -3.63 6.23 -31.87
C ASP A 526 -2.57 5.13 -31.68
N ILE A 527 -2.98 3.87 -31.77
CA ILE A 527 -2.14 2.68 -31.55
C ILE A 527 -1.44 2.24 -32.85
N GLN A 528 -1.96 2.55 -34.04
CA GLN A 528 -1.42 2.02 -35.30
C GLN A 528 -0.10 2.69 -35.74
N LYS A 529 0.16 3.93 -35.30
CA LYS A 529 1.31 4.74 -35.74
C LYS A 529 2.71 4.22 -35.37
N GLU A 530 2.82 3.21 -34.51
CA GLU A 530 4.13 2.70 -34.07
C GLU A 530 4.74 1.66 -35.02
N ASN A 531 3.90 0.94 -35.78
CA ASN A 531 4.34 -0.17 -36.64
C ASN A 531 5.04 0.28 -37.93
N ASP A 532 4.78 1.51 -38.39
CA ASP A 532 5.30 1.98 -39.68
C ASP A 532 6.72 2.61 -39.58
N GLY A 533 7.22 2.87 -38.37
CA GLY A 533 8.41 3.71 -38.15
C GLY A 533 9.68 3.01 -37.67
N THR A 534 9.65 1.72 -37.32
CA THR A 534 10.78 1.03 -36.64
C THR A 534 11.31 -0.19 -37.38
N GLY A 535 11.15 -0.26 -38.70
CA GLY A 535 11.89 -1.17 -39.58
C GLY A 535 13.35 -0.76 -39.79
N GLY A 536 14.08 -0.40 -38.71
CA GLY A 536 15.48 0.01 -38.71
C GLY A 536 16.38 -0.97 -37.97
#